data_AF-A0A194XCJ3-F1
#
_entry.id   AF-A0A194XCJ3-F1
#
_cell.length_a   1.000
_cell.length_b   1.000
_cell.length_c   1.000
_cell.angle_alpha   90.00
_cell.angle_beta   90.00
_cell.angle_gamma   90.00
#
_symmetry.space_group_name_H-M   'P 1'
#
loop_
_entity.id
_entity.type
_entity.pdbx_description
1 polymer ?
#
loop_
_entity_poly.entity_id
_entity_poly.type
_entity_poly.pdbx_seq_one_letter_code
_entity_poly.pdbx_strand_id
1 'polypeptide(L)'
;MRVSTACQACRSRRRKCDTPHFGAPCNYCSERGIQCTRDTSTTLPSSKNNKSIVSSGLQLRDIAAQSSQSFQDALPPLPICLELVNLYFDFIHDQFHSLFHRPSMIEDVEKGVASPVIVLAMLALSARFSTNSFFSSINPRERSDDFARESSRLLNLRDVSLSTVQACVLLGAFSITRGEAHA
;
A
#
# COMPACT_ATOMS: atom_id res chain seq x y z
N MET A 1 5.68 6.76 33.41
CA MET A 1 5.85 6.68 31.94
C MET A 1 6.90 5.61 31.63
N ARG A 2 6.62 4.57 30.83
CA ARG A 2 7.53 3.41 30.66
C ARG A 2 8.66 3.76 29.70
N VAL A 3 9.92 3.68 30.14
CA VAL A 3 11.07 4.04 29.29
C VAL A 3 11.27 2.99 28.20
N SER A 4 10.83 3.33 27.00
CA SER A 4 11.50 3.08 25.72
C SER A 4 12.72 2.12 25.76
N THR A 5 12.50 0.83 25.51
CA THR A 5 13.59 -0.18 25.44
C THR A 5 14.38 -0.14 24.13
N ALA A 6 13.78 0.28 23.02
CA ALA A 6 14.44 0.41 21.71
C ALA A 6 14.91 1.86 21.43
N CYS A 7 16.02 2.02 20.69
CA CYS A 7 16.47 3.32 20.18
C CYS A 7 15.56 3.85 19.06
N GLN A 8 15.65 5.14 18.74
CA GLN A 8 14.83 5.78 17.70
C GLN A 8 15.05 5.15 16.32
N ALA A 9 16.30 4.87 15.95
CA ALA A 9 16.70 4.28 14.68
C ALA A 9 16.20 2.84 14.46
N CYS A 10 15.96 2.08 15.54
CA CYS A 10 15.33 0.76 15.50
C CYS A 10 13.79 0.86 15.47
N ARG A 11 13.19 1.82 16.20
CA ARG A 11 11.73 2.06 16.17
C ARG A 11 11.23 2.48 14.80
N SER A 12 11.85 3.50 14.20
CA SER A 12 11.43 4.01 12.89
C SER A 12 11.48 2.93 11.81
N ARG A 13 12.36 1.94 11.99
CA ARG A 13 12.53 0.78 11.10
C ARG A 13 11.86 -0.50 11.60
N ARG A 14 11.01 -0.42 12.64
CA ARG A 14 10.26 -1.53 13.27
C ARG A 14 11.08 -2.81 13.52
N ARG A 15 12.37 -2.68 13.85
CA ARG A 15 13.30 -3.81 14.04
C ARG A 15 13.71 -3.99 15.50
N LYS A 16 14.18 -5.20 15.83
CA LYS A 16 14.78 -5.52 17.14
C LYS A 16 15.95 -4.57 17.43
N CYS A 17 16.07 -4.18 18.70
CA CYS A 17 17.10 -3.27 19.20
C CYS A 17 17.97 -4.01 20.22
N ASP A 18 18.94 -4.76 19.72
CA ASP A 18 19.85 -5.55 20.56
C ASP A 18 21.03 -4.69 21.01
N THR A 19 21.14 -4.48 22.32
CA THR A 19 22.24 -3.74 22.95
C THR A 19 23.20 -4.72 23.64
N PRO A 20 24.51 -4.67 23.37
CA PRO A 20 25.47 -5.61 23.97
C PRO A 20 25.66 -5.34 25.46
N HIS A 21 25.78 -4.06 25.84
CA HIS A 21 25.91 -3.61 27.24
C HIS A 21 25.11 -2.32 27.48
N PHE A 22 24.86 -1.99 28.74
CA PHE A 22 24.14 -0.77 29.12
C PHE A 22 25.00 0.48 28.79
N GLY A 23 24.38 1.48 28.16
CA GLY A 23 25.05 2.71 27.72
C GLY A 23 25.78 2.60 26.37
N ALA A 24 25.89 1.42 25.76
CA ALA A 24 26.48 1.24 24.42
C ALA A 24 25.44 1.42 23.29
N PRO A 25 25.86 1.81 22.07
CA PRO A 25 24.99 1.75 20.89
C PRO A 25 24.52 0.31 20.62
N CYS A 26 23.31 0.16 20.08
CA CYS A 26 22.82 -1.16 19.66
C CYS A 26 23.60 -1.69 18.45
N ASN A 27 23.66 -3.02 18.29
CA ASN A 27 24.44 -3.69 17.25
C ASN A 27 24.15 -3.10 15.86
N TYR A 28 22.87 -2.91 15.53
CA TYR A 28 22.44 -2.30 14.26
C TYR A 28 22.97 -0.87 14.04
N CYS A 29 23.00 -0.04 15.09
CA CYS A 29 23.54 1.33 14.96
C CYS A 29 25.06 1.31 14.79
N SER A 30 25.74 0.41 15.50
CA SER A 30 27.18 0.20 15.41
C SER A 30 27.59 -0.29 14.01
N GLU A 31 26.99 -1.39 13.52
CA GLU A 31 27.21 -1.97 12.18
C GLU A 31 26.99 -0.98 11.03
N ARG A 32 26.09 -0.01 11.22
CA ARG A 32 25.73 0.98 10.19
C ARG A 32 26.39 2.35 10.39
N GLY A 33 27.20 2.54 11.43
CA GLY A 33 27.82 3.83 11.74
C GLY A 33 26.82 4.97 11.96
N ILE A 34 25.61 4.68 12.45
CA ILE A 34 24.56 5.68 12.68
C ILE A 34 24.38 5.97 14.17
N GLN A 35 24.03 7.22 14.49
CA GLN A 35 23.84 7.66 15.87
C GLN A 35 22.76 6.84 16.60
N CYS A 36 23.10 6.32 17.78
CA CYS A 36 22.17 5.54 18.59
C CYS A 36 21.63 6.38 19.76
N THR A 37 20.32 6.59 19.84
CA THR A 37 19.63 7.30 20.94
C THR A 37 19.66 6.55 22.30
N ARG A 38 20.49 5.51 22.44
CA ARG A 38 20.73 4.77 23.70
C ARG A 38 22.16 4.93 24.21
N ASP A 39 23.03 5.58 23.44
CA ASP A 39 24.36 5.91 23.89
C ASP A 39 24.26 7.08 24.88
N THR A 40 24.61 6.81 26.14
CA THR A 40 24.64 7.81 27.23
C THR A 40 26.06 8.34 27.49
N SER A 41 27.04 7.93 26.67
CA SER A 41 28.41 8.44 26.73
C SER A 41 28.41 9.93 26.38
N THR A 42 28.55 10.76 27.40
CA THR A 42 28.29 12.20 27.29
C THR A 42 29.52 12.94 26.77
N THR A 43 29.47 13.45 25.53
CA THR A 43 30.21 14.66 25.12
C THR A 43 29.52 15.40 23.98
N LEU A 44 29.01 16.59 24.32
CA LEU A 44 28.85 17.88 23.61
C LEU A 44 28.81 17.98 22.05
N PRO A 45 28.07 18.96 21.50
CA PRO A 45 27.82 19.09 20.07
C PRO A 45 29.01 19.67 19.30
N SER A 46 29.37 19.05 18.18
CA SER A 46 30.16 19.71 17.12
C SER A 46 29.32 19.92 15.87
N SER A 47 28.92 21.18 15.67
CA SER A 47 28.50 21.67 14.37
C SER A 47 29.65 21.57 13.36
N LYS A 48 29.37 21.00 12.18
CA LYS A 48 30.01 21.43 10.92
C LYS A 48 29.22 21.00 9.69
N ASN A 49 29.03 21.98 8.82
CA ASN A 49 28.29 21.94 7.56
C ASN A 49 28.83 20.94 6.51
N ASN A 50 27.91 20.56 5.61
CA ASN A 50 28.09 20.28 4.17
C ASN A 50 29.18 19.27 3.73
N LYS A 51 28.74 18.23 3.00
CA LYS A 51 28.80 18.23 1.51
C LYS A 51 28.15 16.99 0.85
N SER A 52 27.37 17.28 -0.20
CA SER A 52 27.15 16.54 -1.46
C SER A 52 27.18 15.00 -1.51
N ILE A 53 26.03 14.45 -1.93
CA ILE A 53 25.85 13.61 -3.15
C ILE A 53 26.92 12.53 -3.42
N VAL A 54 26.49 11.27 -3.38
CA VAL A 54 26.90 10.26 -4.37
C VAL A 54 25.64 9.60 -4.91
N SER A 55 25.39 9.76 -6.21
CA SER A 55 24.32 9.05 -6.91
C SER A 55 24.65 7.56 -7.02
N SER A 56 23.82 6.71 -6.42
CA SER A 56 23.71 5.30 -6.84
C SER A 56 22.45 5.17 -7.67
N GLY A 57 22.59 5.38 -8.99
CA GLY A 57 21.46 5.32 -9.92
C GLY A 57 20.93 3.90 -10.04
N LEU A 58 19.79 3.62 -9.42
CA LEU A 58 18.93 2.54 -9.86
C LEU A 58 18.27 2.98 -11.16
N GLN A 59 18.81 2.52 -12.29
CA GLN A 59 18.10 2.61 -13.56
C GLN A 59 16.87 1.69 -13.49
N LEU A 60 15.71 2.27 -13.16
CA LEU A 60 14.45 1.64 -13.49
C LEU A 60 14.36 1.58 -15.02
N ARG A 61 14.25 0.37 -15.55
CA ARG A 61 14.03 0.17 -16.98
C ARG A 61 12.57 0.49 -17.29
N ASP A 62 12.34 1.58 -18.01
CA ASP A 62 11.06 1.84 -18.67
C ASP A 62 10.81 0.78 -19.75
N ILE A 63 10.18 -0.33 -19.36
CA ILE A 63 9.66 -1.34 -20.27
C ILE A 63 8.28 -1.77 -19.77
N ALA A 64 7.24 -1.04 -20.20
CA ALA A 64 5.98 -1.59 -20.72
C ALA A 64 4.92 -0.49 -20.99
N ALA A 65 5.24 0.49 -21.84
CA ALA A 65 4.19 1.27 -22.51
C ALA A 65 3.55 0.42 -23.63
N GLN A 66 2.82 -0.63 -23.25
CA GLN A 66 2.09 -1.51 -24.18
C GLN A 66 0.72 -1.85 -23.61
N SER A 67 -0.34 -1.64 -24.41
CA SER A 67 -1.78 -1.90 -24.15
C SER A 67 -2.62 -0.86 -23.38
N SER A 68 -2.25 0.42 -23.32
CA SER A 68 -3.06 1.49 -22.68
C SER A 68 -4.45 1.78 -23.32
N GLN A 69 -4.90 1.00 -24.30
CA GLN A 69 -6.05 1.32 -25.18
C GLN A 69 -7.35 0.53 -24.92
N SER A 70 -7.41 -0.39 -23.94
CA SER A 70 -8.64 -1.19 -23.68
C SER A 70 -9.08 -1.28 -22.22
N PHE A 71 -8.43 -0.56 -21.30
CA PHE A 71 -8.76 -0.62 -19.86
C PHE A 71 -9.70 0.49 -19.37
N GLN A 72 -9.78 1.62 -20.09
CA GLN A 72 -10.69 2.72 -19.74
C GLN A 72 -12.16 2.30 -19.89
N ASP A 73 -12.46 1.40 -20.85
CA ASP A 73 -13.82 0.89 -21.10
C ASP A 73 -14.34 -0.03 -19.96
N ALA A 74 -13.44 -0.58 -19.14
CA ALA A 74 -13.80 -1.49 -18.05
C ALA A 74 -14.05 -0.78 -16.70
N LEU A 75 -13.68 0.50 -16.58
CA LEU A 75 -13.93 1.30 -15.39
C LEU A 75 -15.25 2.06 -15.53
N PRO A 76 -16.08 2.15 -14.47
CA PRO A 76 -17.26 3.00 -14.49
C PRO A 76 -16.84 4.48 -14.50
N PRO A 77 -17.76 5.42 -14.82
CA PRO A 77 -17.44 6.86 -14.84
C PRO A 77 -16.73 7.33 -13.57
N LEU A 78 -15.76 8.25 -13.70
CA LEU A 78 -14.90 8.69 -12.60
C LEU A 78 -15.63 9.00 -11.27
N PRO A 79 -16.82 9.66 -11.25
CA PRO A 79 -17.56 9.86 -10.00
C PRO A 79 -17.94 8.56 -9.28
N ILE A 80 -18.28 7.50 -10.03
CA ILE A 80 -18.58 6.17 -9.50
C ILE A 80 -17.30 5.50 -9.00
N CYS A 81 -16.19 5.61 -9.74
CA CYS A 81 -14.89 5.11 -9.27
C CYS A 81 -14.51 5.74 -7.93
N LEU A 82 -14.63 7.06 -7.79
CA LEU A 82 -14.28 7.78 -6.56
C LEU A 82 -15.23 7.44 -5.40
N GLU A 83 -16.54 7.29 -5.66
CA GLU A 83 -17.48 6.80 -4.65
C GLU A 83 -17.07 5.42 -4.13
N LEU A 84 -16.84 4.46 -5.04
CA LEU A 84 -16.50 3.08 -4.67
C LEU A 84 -15.13 2.99 -3.98
N VAL A 85 -14.15 3.80 -4.38
CA VAL A 85 -12.86 3.91 -3.68
C VAL A 85 -13.02 4.47 -2.27
N ASN A 86 -13.89 5.47 -2.06
CA ASN A 86 -14.19 5.97 -0.72
C ASN A 86 -14.88 4.91 0.14
N LEU A 87 -15.91 4.22 -0.38
CA LEU A 87 -16.61 3.13 0.32
C LEU A 87 -15.65 1.98 0.72
N TYR A 88 -14.62 1.70 -0.08
CA TYR A 88 -13.56 0.75 0.30
C TYR A 88 -12.78 1.23 1.54
N PHE A 89 -12.41 2.50 1.61
CA PHE A 89 -11.73 3.05 2.79
C PHE A 89 -12.64 3.12 4.02
N ASP A 90 -13.93 3.43 3.83
CA ASP A 90 -14.89 3.59 4.92
C ASP A 90 -15.29 2.24 5.56
N PHE A 91 -15.33 1.14 4.78
CA PHE A 91 -15.87 -0.15 5.25
C PHE A 91 -14.89 -1.34 5.26
N ILE A 92 -13.71 -1.25 4.62
CA ILE A 92 -12.92 -2.45 4.27
C ILE A 92 -11.46 -2.33 4.68
N HIS A 93 -10.81 -1.23 4.32
CA HIS A 93 -9.37 -1.03 4.46
C HIS A 93 -8.86 -1.38 5.87
N ASP A 94 -9.27 -0.67 6.91
CA ASP A 94 -8.81 -0.93 8.28
C ASP A 94 -9.59 -2.05 9.02
N GLN A 95 -10.43 -2.80 8.32
CA GLN A 95 -11.06 -4.04 8.84
C GLN A 95 -10.24 -5.29 8.46
N PHE A 96 -9.68 -5.32 7.25
CA PHE A 96 -8.91 -6.46 6.75
C PHE A 96 -7.42 -6.17 6.55
N HIS A 97 -7.03 -4.98 6.06
CA HIS A 97 -5.66 -4.67 5.64
C HIS A 97 -5.37 -3.17 5.36
N SER A 98 -4.46 -2.56 6.13
CA SER A 98 -4.05 -1.16 5.89
C SER A 98 -3.01 -1.04 4.76
N LEU A 99 -3.41 -1.26 3.49
CA LEU A 99 -2.52 -1.31 2.31
C LEU A 99 -2.20 0.03 1.65
N PHE A 100 -3.13 0.98 1.72
CA PHE A 100 -3.10 2.25 0.96
C PHE A 100 -3.23 3.49 1.86
N HIS A 101 -2.79 4.64 1.37
CA HIS A 101 -3.05 5.93 1.99
C HIS A 101 -4.22 6.63 1.27
N ARG A 102 -5.34 6.87 1.97
CA ARG A 102 -6.60 7.36 1.37
C ARG A 102 -6.43 8.62 0.49
N PRO A 103 -5.79 9.72 0.94
CA PRO A 103 -5.60 10.90 0.10
C PRO A 103 -4.84 10.61 -1.20
N SER A 104 -3.73 9.87 -1.11
CA SER A 104 -2.90 9.55 -2.29
C SER A 104 -3.63 8.64 -3.27
N MET A 105 -4.34 7.62 -2.78
CA MET A 105 -5.10 6.72 -3.65
C MET A 105 -6.26 7.42 -4.36
N ILE A 106 -6.93 8.38 -3.70
CA ILE A 106 -7.97 9.20 -4.32
C ILE A 106 -7.34 10.09 -5.41
N GLU A 107 -6.26 10.80 -5.09
CA GLU A 107 -5.54 11.67 -6.04
C GLU A 107 -5.01 10.89 -7.27
N ASP A 108 -4.51 9.66 -7.08
CA ASP A 108 -4.04 8.80 -8.17
C ASP A 108 -5.19 8.30 -9.07
N VAL A 109 -6.39 8.10 -8.52
CA VAL A 109 -7.60 7.74 -9.28
C VAL A 109 -8.14 8.95 -10.05
N GLU A 110 -8.19 10.14 -9.43
CA GLU A 110 -8.57 11.39 -10.10
C GLU A 110 -7.67 11.72 -11.29
N LYS A 111 -6.37 11.47 -11.15
CA LYS A 111 -5.38 11.66 -12.23
C LYS A 111 -5.33 10.52 -13.25
N GLY A 112 -6.02 9.40 -13.01
CA GLY A 112 -5.98 8.22 -13.86
C GLY A 112 -4.62 7.51 -13.90
N VAL A 113 -3.79 7.66 -12.87
CA VAL A 113 -2.46 7.03 -12.74
C VAL A 113 -2.45 5.83 -11.78
N ALA A 114 -3.54 5.63 -11.02
CA ALA A 114 -3.71 4.46 -10.17
C ALA A 114 -3.70 3.14 -10.99
N SER A 115 -3.12 2.08 -10.41
CA SER A 115 -3.02 0.78 -11.06
C SER A 115 -4.41 0.17 -11.32
N PRO A 116 -4.81 -0.14 -12.59
CA PRO A 116 -6.16 -0.59 -12.90
C PRO A 116 -6.58 -1.87 -12.16
N VAL A 117 -5.65 -2.82 -11.97
CA VAL A 117 -5.92 -4.06 -11.24
C VAL A 117 -6.27 -3.80 -9.77
N ILE A 118 -5.67 -2.78 -9.15
CA ILE A 118 -5.96 -2.34 -7.77
C ILE A 118 -7.30 -1.64 -7.71
N VAL A 119 -7.56 -0.68 -8.62
CA VAL A 119 -8.83 0.07 -8.65
C VAL A 119 -10.01 -0.89 -8.83
N LEU A 120 -9.94 -1.80 -9.82
CA LEU A 120 -10.99 -2.80 -10.04
C LEU A 120 -11.18 -3.74 -8.84
N ALA A 121 -10.11 -4.14 -8.14
CA ALA A 121 -10.22 -4.95 -6.92
C ALA A 121 -10.86 -4.18 -5.75
N MET A 122 -10.56 -2.89 -5.58
CA MET A 122 -11.21 -2.03 -4.59
C MET A 122 -12.71 -1.85 -4.90
N LEU A 123 -13.05 -1.62 -6.18
CA LEU A 123 -14.43 -1.53 -6.66
C LEU A 123 -15.19 -2.84 -6.45
N ALA A 124 -14.58 -4.00 -6.74
CA ALA A 124 -15.16 -5.31 -6.47
C ALA A 124 -15.50 -5.51 -4.98
N LEU A 125 -14.62 -5.08 -4.08
CA LEU A 125 -14.84 -5.18 -2.64
C LEU A 125 -15.96 -4.25 -2.14
N SER A 126 -16.15 -3.08 -2.74
CA SER A 126 -17.02 -2.01 -2.22
C SER A 126 -18.33 -1.76 -2.97
N ALA A 127 -18.49 -2.20 -4.23
CA ALA A 127 -19.68 -1.90 -5.05
C ALA A 127 -21.01 -2.32 -4.39
N ARG A 128 -20.98 -3.39 -3.60
CA ARG A 128 -22.12 -3.87 -2.79
C ARG A 128 -22.63 -2.88 -1.73
N PHE A 129 -21.85 -1.88 -1.34
CA PHE A 129 -22.21 -0.86 -0.35
C PHE A 129 -22.76 0.43 -0.97
N SER A 130 -22.65 0.61 -2.29
CA SER A 130 -23.14 1.81 -2.97
C SER A 130 -24.66 1.92 -2.93
N THR A 131 -25.17 3.15 -2.82
CA THR A 131 -26.60 3.48 -2.99
C THR A 131 -26.86 4.30 -4.27
N ASN A 132 -25.86 4.40 -5.15
CA ASN A 132 -25.94 5.17 -6.38
C ASN A 132 -26.94 4.59 -7.38
N SER A 133 -27.66 5.45 -8.10
CA SER A 133 -28.62 5.07 -9.15
C SER A 133 -27.97 4.31 -10.32
N PHE A 134 -26.66 4.47 -10.54
CA PHE A 134 -25.87 3.66 -11.47
C PHE A 134 -26.05 2.14 -11.25
N PHE A 135 -26.26 1.70 -10.00
CA PHE A 135 -26.48 0.29 -9.66
C PHE A 135 -27.95 -0.05 -9.32
N SER A 136 -28.90 0.80 -9.72
CA SER A 136 -30.33 0.62 -9.38
C SER A 136 -30.95 -0.66 -9.95
N SER A 137 -30.47 -1.15 -11.09
CA SER A 137 -30.93 -2.37 -11.75
C SER A 137 -30.19 -3.65 -11.30
N ILE A 138 -29.18 -3.55 -10.43
CA ILE A 138 -28.30 -4.67 -10.06
C ILE A 138 -28.40 -4.95 -8.56
N ASN A 139 -28.61 -6.22 -8.18
CA ASN A 139 -28.66 -6.63 -6.79
C ASN A 139 -27.34 -6.26 -6.08
N PRO A 140 -27.36 -5.70 -4.85
CA PRO A 140 -26.14 -5.37 -4.11
C PRO A 140 -25.09 -6.49 -4.06
N ARG A 141 -25.49 -7.77 -4.04
CA ARG A 141 -24.56 -8.91 -4.02
C ARG A 141 -23.84 -9.17 -5.36
N GLU A 142 -24.38 -8.71 -6.47
CA GLU A 142 -23.93 -9.00 -7.85
C GLU A 142 -23.12 -7.85 -8.46
N ARG A 143 -23.27 -6.62 -7.93
CA ARG A 143 -22.59 -5.38 -8.41
C ARG A 143 -21.06 -5.46 -8.47
N SER A 144 -20.48 -6.45 -7.79
CA SER A 144 -19.05 -6.64 -7.64
C SER A 144 -18.44 -7.58 -8.70
N ASP A 145 -19.26 -8.41 -9.34
CA ASP A 145 -18.78 -9.62 -10.03
C ASP A 145 -17.99 -9.30 -11.32
N ASP A 146 -18.40 -8.28 -12.07
CA ASP A 146 -17.69 -7.84 -13.27
C ASP A 146 -16.34 -7.18 -12.93
N PHE A 147 -16.29 -6.34 -11.87
CA PHE A 147 -15.04 -5.74 -11.40
C PHE A 147 -14.05 -6.78 -10.88
N ALA A 148 -14.54 -7.79 -10.15
CA ALA A 148 -13.74 -8.91 -9.66
C ALA A 148 -13.17 -9.76 -10.81
N ARG A 149 -14.01 -10.07 -11.81
CA ARG A 149 -13.62 -10.81 -13.01
C ARG A 149 -12.52 -10.08 -13.78
N GLU A 150 -12.70 -8.78 -14.01
CA GLU A 150 -11.72 -7.99 -14.76
C GLU A 150 -10.43 -7.77 -13.98
N SER A 151 -10.48 -7.46 -12.68
CA SER A 151 -9.27 -7.38 -11.85
C SER A 151 -8.49 -8.71 -11.87
N SER A 152 -9.20 -9.85 -11.76
CA SER A 152 -8.58 -11.18 -11.87
C SER A 152 -7.95 -11.43 -13.24
N ARG A 153 -8.54 -10.89 -14.32
CA ARG A 153 -7.97 -10.94 -15.69
C ARG A 153 -6.69 -10.11 -15.84
N LEU A 154 -6.59 -8.99 -15.10
CA LEU A 154 -5.40 -8.13 -15.11
C LEU A 154 -4.27 -8.62 -14.18
N LEU A 155 -4.57 -9.52 -13.23
CA LEU A 155 -3.59 -10.01 -12.26
C LEU A 155 -2.51 -10.89 -12.93
N ASN A 156 -1.30 -10.36 -13.05
CA ASN A 156 -0.15 -11.10 -13.52
C ASN A 156 0.76 -11.55 -12.36
N LEU A 157 0.56 -12.77 -11.86
CA LEU A 157 1.38 -13.36 -10.79
C LEU A 157 2.88 -13.51 -11.13
N ARG A 158 3.29 -13.33 -12.39
CA ARG A 158 4.71 -13.33 -12.79
C ARG A 158 5.36 -11.95 -12.66
N ASP A 159 4.58 -10.88 -12.52
CA ASP A 159 5.10 -9.55 -12.21
C ASP A 159 5.34 -9.43 -10.70
N VAL A 160 6.62 -9.42 -10.30
CA VAL A 160 7.03 -9.33 -8.89
C VAL A 160 7.05 -7.87 -8.46
N SER A 161 5.86 -7.29 -8.31
CA SER A 161 5.64 -5.89 -7.91
C SER A 161 4.81 -5.77 -6.64
N LEU A 162 4.88 -4.61 -5.97
CA LEU A 162 4.02 -4.29 -4.83
C LEU A 162 2.54 -4.32 -5.23
N SER A 163 2.22 -3.85 -6.43
CA SER A 163 0.86 -3.81 -6.97
C SER A 163 0.26 -5.20 -7.15
N THR A 164 1.04 -6.18 -7.64
CA THR A 164 0.61 -7.58 -7.72
C THR A 164 0.27 -8.14 -6.34
N VAL A 165 1.12 -7.92 -5.33
CA VAL A 165 0.87 -8.39 -3.96
C VAL A 165 -0.36 -7.72 -3.35
N GLN A 166 -0.52 -6.40 -3.53
CA GLN A 166 -1.71 -5.67 -3.09
C GLN A 166 -2.99 -6.20 -3.77
N ALA A 167 -2.96 -6.43 -5.08
CA ALA A 167 -4.08 -7.00 -5.83
C ALA A 167 -4.44 -8.42 -5.35
N CYS A 168 -3.45 -9.29 -5.08
CA CYS A 168 -3.68 -10.61 -4.50
C CYS A 168 -4.40 -10.53 -3.14
N VAL A 169 -4.02 -9.60 -2.27
CA VAL A 169 -4.67 -9.41 -0.97
C VAL A 169 -6.12 -8.94 -1.13
N LEU A 170 -6.38 -7.99 -2.04
CA LEU A 170 -7.73 -7.49 -2.32
C LEU A 170 -8.64 -8.57 -2.93
N LEU A 171 -8.15 -9.32 -3.93
CA LEU A 171 -8.91 -10.40 -4.56
C LEU A 171 -9.14 -11.58 -3.59
N GLY A 172 -8.15 -11.91 -2.75
CA GLY A 172 -8.33 -12.89 -1.68
C GLY A 172 -9.40 -12.46 -0.67
N ALA A 173 -9.41 -11.19 -0.26
CA ALA A 173 -10.47 -10.63 0.57
C ALA A 173 -11.84 -10.71 -0.13
N PHE A 174 -11.90 -10.47 -1.44
CA PHE A 174 -13.14 -10.60 -2.21
C PHE A 174 -13.68 -12.04 -2.20
N SER A 175 -12.84 -13.05 -2.49
CA SER A 175 -13.22 -14.47 -2.41
C SER A 175 -13.71 -14.89 -1.02
N ILE A 176 -13.13 -14.34 0.06
CA ILE A 176 -13.66 -14.54 1.43
C ILE A 176 -15.08 -13.97 1.55
N THR A 177 -15.33 -12.75 1.05
CA THR A 177 -16.68 -12.14 1.12
C THR A 177 -17.74 -12.85 0.27
N ARG A 178 -17.31 -13.64 -0.71
CA ARG A 178 -18.14 -14.52 -1.55
C ARG A 178 -18.42 -15.89 -0.92
N GLY A 179 -17.66 -16.29 0.10
CA GLY A 179 -17.69 -17.64 0.68
C GLY A 179 -16.89 -18.69 -0.09
N GLU A 180 -16.05 -18.26 -1.05
CA GLU A 180 -15.27 -19.11 -1.96
C GLU A 180 -13.93 -19.57 -1.34
N ALA A 181 -13.61 -19.12 -0.12
CA ALA A 181 -12.34 -19.39 0.59
C ALA A 181 -12.14 -20.83 1.13
N HIS A 182 -13.01 -21.77 0.73
CA HIS A 182 -12.97 -23.18 1.14
C HIS A 182 -12.71 -24.16 -0.02
N ALA A 183 -12.40 -23.65 -1.22
CA ALA A 183 -12.11 -24.42 -2.43
C ALA A 183 -10.61 -24.81 -2.53
#